data_AF-K6H457-F1
#
_entry.id   AF-K6H457-F1
#
_cell.length_a   1.000
_cell.length_b   1.000
_cell.length_c   1.000
_cell.angle_alpha   90.00
_cell.angle_beta   90.00
_cell.angle_gamma   90.00
#
_symmetry.space_group_name_H-M   'P 1'
#
loop_
_entity.id
_entity.type
_entity.pdbx_description
1 polymer ?
#
loop_
_entity_poly.entity_id
_entity_poly.type
_entity_poly.pdbx_seq_one_letter_code
_entity_poly.pdbx_strand_id
1 'polypeptide(L)'
;MSESDLSKISKSGDILAIGSLEKESGFDLLIHSWVGVNEPIEIIGSGSQEKILNELIKSLELESLVYINSIPSDKLIAEKLRVAKGLIVPSLEKENASLLQEAIKNEVPILGTQLPEISKLIPREFLCEAGSVRELGALLEEMIPLLPQLNLQAIKQSLKT
;
A
#
# COMPACT_ATOMS: atom_id res chain seq x y z
N MET A 1 -24.39 1.31 -20.64
CA MET A 1 -23.31 1.74 -19.74
C MET A 1 -22.05 1.81 -20.58
N SER A 2 -21.51 3.00 -20.81
CA SER A 2 -20.31 3.21 -21.64
C SER A 2 -19.04 3.02 -20.83
N GLU A 3 -17.91 2.70 -21.48
CA GLU A 3 -16.58 2.61 -20.84
C GLU A 3 -16.19 3.89 -20.08
N SER A 4 -16.76 5.04 -20.46
CA SER A 4 -16.59 6.32 -19.78
C SER A 4 -17.16 6.34 -18.36
N ASP A 5 -18.20 5.56 -18.06
CA ASP A 5 -18.85 5.57 -16.74
C ASP A 5 -18.10 4.70 -15.71
N LEU A 6 -17.27 3.76 -16.18
CA LEU A 6 -16.39 2.96 -15.33
C LEU A 6 -15.19 3.75 -14.79
N SER A 7 -14.89 4.92 -15.39
CA SER A 7 -13.74 5.77 -15.05
C SER A 7 -13.95 6.67 -13.81
N LYS A 8 -15.13 6.62 -13.19
CA LYS A 8 -15.43 7.35 -11.95
C LYS A 8 -15.80 6.42 -10.80
N ILE A 9 -15.05 5.34 -10.62
CA ILE A 9 -15.03 4.70 -9.30
C ILE A 9 -14.28 5.68 -8.39
N SER A 10 -15.03 6.41 -7.56
CA SER A 10 -14.43 7.23 -6.51
C SER A 10 -13.58 6.31 -5.62
N LYS A 11 -12.27 6.57 -5.56
CA LYS A 11 -11.36 5.91 -4.62
C LYS A 11 -11.80 6.27 -3.21
N SER A 12 -12.60 5.38 -2.62
CA SER A 12 -13.34 5.60 -1.38
C SER A 12 -13.15 4.45 -0.39
N GLY A 13 -12.46 3.39 -0.82
CA GLY A 13 -12.05 2.31 0.06
C GLY A 13 -10.84 2.69 0.92
N ASP A 14 -10.33 1.73 1.66
CA ASP A 14 -9.22 1.93 2.58
C ASP A 14 -7.89 2.11 1.83
N ILE A 15 -6.89 2.58 2.57
CA ILE A 15 -5.48 2.41 2.18
C ILE A 15 -5.13 0.96 2.53
N LEU A 16 -4.43 0.28 1.61
CA LEU A 16 -4.11 -1.14 1.75
C LEU A 16 -2.60 -1.34 1.89
N ALA A 17 -2.20 -2.37 2.62
CA ALA A 17 -0.88 -2.99 2.52
C ALA A 17 -1.07 -4.51 2.48
N ILE A 18 -0.53 -5.19 1.47
CA ILE A 18 -0.88 -6.59 1.19
C ILE A 18 0.39 -7.41 1.03
N GLY A 19 0.53 -8.49 1.80
CA GLY A 19 1.71 -9.35 1.73
C GLY A 19 1.79 -10.40 2.83
N SER A 20 2.83 -11.23 2.78
CA SER A 20 3.10 -12.19 3.87
C SER A 20 3.54 -11.44 5.13
N LEU A 21 3.01 -11.79 6.30
CA LEU A 21 3.40 -11.19 7.58
C LEU A 21 4.69 -11.84 8.08
N GLU A 22 5.76 -11.68 7.31
CA GLU A 22 7.12 -12.08 7.63
C GLU A 22 7.98 -10.83 7.83
N LYS A 23 9.15 -11.01 8.45
CA LYS A 23 10.03 -9.89 8.82
C LYS A 23 10.51 -9.12 7.59
N GLU A 24 10.79 -9.84 6.51
CA GLU A 24 11.30 -9.30 5.24
C GLU A 24 10.26 -8.43 4.52
N SER A 25 8.98 -8.50 4.91
CA SER A 25 7.91 -7.67 4.35
C SER A 25 7.82 -6.28 4.98
N GLY A 26 8.52 -6.01 6.09
CA GLY A 26 8.62 -4.67 6.69
C GLY A 26 7.33 -4.11 7.30
N PHE A 27 6.34 -4.94 7.64
CA PHE A 27 5.08 -4.48 8.25
C PHE A 27 5.28 -3.82 9.63
N ASP A 28 6.30 -4.22 10.38
CA ASP A 28 6.71 -3.56 11.61
C ASP A 28 7.14 -2.11 11.37
N LEU A 29 7.91 -1.88 10.30
CA LEU A 29 8.34 -0.54 9.89
C LEU A 29 7.16 0.30 9.43
N LEU A 30 6.22 -0.28 8.69
CA LEU A 30 4.98 0.37 8.29
C LEU A 30 4.19 0.84 9.52
N ILE A 31 4.00 -0.04 10.50
CA ILE A 31 3.26 0.27 11.72
C ILE A 31 3.95 1.40 12.51
N HIS A 32 5.28 1.36 12.64
CA HIS A 32 6.04 2.45 13.24
C HIS A 32 5.91 3.77 12.48
N SER A 33 5.88 3.70 11.15
CA SER A 33 5.76 4.88 10.27
C SER A 33 4.34 5.44 10.23
N TRP A 34 3.34 4.69 10.72
CA TRP A 34 1.94 5.11 10.77
C TRP A 34 1.62 6.03 11.97
N VAL A 35 2.56 6.20 12.90
CA VAL A 35 2.39 7.11 14.03
C VAL A 35 2.25 8.54 13.52
N GLY A 36 1.11 9.18 13.81
CA GLY A 36 0.78 10.53 13.37
C GLY A 36 -0.05 10.60 12.07
N VAL A 37 -0.25 9.47 11.38
CA VAL A 37 -1.12 9.39 10.21
C VAL A 37 -2.58 9.22 10.67
N ASN A 38 -3.44 10.18 10.34
CA ASN A 38 -4.86 10.19 10.76
C ASN A 38 -5.81 9.55 9.73
N GLU A 39 -5.35 8.52 9.01
CA GLU A 39 -6.16 7.74 8.08
C GLU A 39 -6.03 6.24 8.40
N PRO A 40 -7.12 5.47 8.29
CA PRO A 40 -7.07 4.04 8.51
C PRO A 40 -6.31 3.32 7.40
N ILE A 41 -5.59 2.26 7.77
CA ILE A 41 -4.95 1.32 6.87
C ILE A 41 -5.36 -0.11 7.21
N GLU A 42 -5.66 -0.86 6.16
CA GLU A 42 -5.89 -2.30 6.23
C GLU A 42 -4.65 -3.05 5.74
N ILE A 43 -4.02 -3.78 6.66
CA ILE A 43 -2.98 -4.76 6.36
C ILE A 43 -3.66 -6.10 6.09
N ILE A 44 -3.42 -6.68 4.91
CA ILE A 44 -3.99 -7.95 4.48
C ILE A 44 -2.85 -8.96 4.32
N GLY A 45 -2.84 -9.98 5.18
CA GLY A 45 -1.71 -10.89 5.26
C GLY A 45 -1.91 -12.03 6.24
N SER A 46 -1.01 -13.00 6.17
CA SER A 46 -0.80 -14.00 7.22
C SER A 46 0.69 -14.36 7.26
N GLY A 47 1.18 -14.82 8.41
CA GLY A 47 2.59 -15.16 8.56
C GLY A 47 3.02 -15.25 10.02
N SER A 48 4.30 -15.54 10.22
CA SER A 48 4.88 -15.76 11.56
C SER A 48 4.85 -14.52 12.46
N GLN A 49 4.82 -13.32 11.89
CA GLN A 49 4.87 -12.06 12.62
C GLN A 49 3.50 -11.57 13.11
N GLU A 50 2.39 -12.23 12.76
CA GLU A 50 1.04 -11.73 13.04
C GLU A 50 0.81 -11.33 14.51
N LYS A 51 1.26 -12.17 15.45
CA LYS A 51 1.14 -11.87 16.88
C LYS A 51 1.95 -10.64 17.28
N ILE A 52 3.20 -10.55 16.81
CA ILE A 52 4.12 -9.46 17.15
C ILE A 52 3.62 -8.14 16.57
N LEU A 53 3.10 -8.15 15.34
CA LEU A 53 2.53 -6.96 14.69
C LEU A 53 1.29 -6.46 15.44
N ASN A 54 0.41 -7.37 15.87
CA ASN A 54 -0.76 -7.00 16.69
C ASN A 54 -0.35 -6.43 18.06
N GLU A 55 0.69 -6.97 18.70
CA GLU A 55 1.24 -6.41 19.94
C GLU A 55 1.86 -5.02 19.70
N LEU A 56 2.54 -4.83 18.57
CA LEU A 56 3.12 -3.55 18.17
C LEU A 56 2.04 -2.47 17.96
N ILE A 57 0.97 -2.79 17.23
CA ILE A 57 -0.17 -1.87 17.02
C ILE A 57 -0.73 -1.40 18.36
N LYS A 58 -0.93 -2.31 19.32
CA LYS A 58 -1.41 -1.97 20.67
C LYS A 58 -0.42 -1.12 21.46
N SER A 59 0.87 -1.44 21.37
CA SER A 59 1.90 -0.69 22.09
C SER A 59 2.05 0.75 21.61
N LEU A 60 1.63 1.03 20.37
CA LEU A 60 1.64 2.35 19.75
C LEU A 60 0.27 3.03 19.75
N GLU A 61 -0.75 2.43 20.39
CA GLU A 61 -2.12 2.95 20.46
C GLU A 61 -2.79 3.18 19.09
N LEU A 62 -2.47 2.30 18.12
CA LEU A 62 -2.91 2.40 16.73
C LEU A 62 -4.13 1.52 16.40
N GLU A 63 -4.77 0.88 17.38
CA GLU A 63 -5.85 -0.10 17.15
C GLU A 63 -7.08 0.48 16.44
N SER A 64 -7.25 1.80 16.49
CA SER A 64 -8.34 2.50 15.80
C SER A 64 -8.02 2.84 14.34
N LEU A 65 -6.75 2.70 13.91
CA LEU A 65 -6.26 3.13 12.60
C LEU A 65 -5.61 2.00 11.80
N VAL A 66 -4.98 1.02 12.44
CA VAL A 66 -4.26 -0.06 11.77
C VAL A 66 -4.95 -1.38 12.06
N TYR A 67 -5.42 -2.05 11.00
CA TYR A 67 -6.13 -3.33 11.10
C TYR A 67 -5.37 -4.41 10.34
N ILE A 68 -5.20 -5.58 10.97
CA ILE A 68 -4.64 -6.76 10.29
C ILE A 68 -5.78 -7.75 10.03
N ASN A 69 -6.00 -8.06 8.76
CA ASN A 69 -6.96 -9.06 8.31
C ASN A 69 -6.24 -10.19 7.56
N SER A 70 -6.80 -11.40 7.65
CA SER A 70 -6.29 -12.55 6.91
C SER A 70 -6.43 -12.36 5.39
N ILE A 71 -5.55 -13.02 4.63
CA ILE A 71 -5.55 -12.96 3.16
C ILE A 71 -6.89 -13.51 2.63
N PRO A 72 -7.72 -12.69 1.98
CA PRO A 72 -8.91 -13.20 1.33
C PRO A 72 -8.54 -13.79 -0.04
N SER A 73 -9.50 -14.41 -0.72
CA SER A 73 -9.28 -14.88 -2.10
C SER A 73 -8.75 -13.76 -3.01
N ASP A 74 -7.94 -14.10 -4.02
CA ASP A 74 -7.40 -13.15 -5.02
C ASP A 74 -8.48 -12.24 -5.63
N LYS A 75 -9.69 -12.78 -5.83
CA LYS A 75 -10.85 -12.02 -6.30
C LYS A 75 -11.19 -10.85 -5.37
N LEU A 76 -11.20 -11.07 -4.06
CA LEU A 76 -11.52 -10.02 -3.09
C LEU A 76 -10.38 -9.00 -2.98
N ILE A 77 -9.13 -9.43 -3.14
CA ILE A 77 -7.99 -8.51 -3.23
C ILE A 77 -8.17 -7.56 -4.42
N ALA A 78 -8.49 -8.10 -5.59
CA ALA A 78 -8.75 -7.29 -6.79
C ALA A 78 -9.94 -6.33 -6.59
N GLU A 79 -11.02 -6.79 -5.94
CA GLU A 79 -12.18 -5.95 -5.61
C GLU A 79 -11.83 -4.82 -4.65
N LYS A 80 -11.02 -5.08 -3.62
CA LYS A 80 -10.52 -4.06 -2.69
C LYS A 80 -9.61 -3.05 -3.39
N LEU A 81 -8.63 -3.52 -4.18
CA LEU A 81 -7.74 -2.66 -4.97
C LEU A 81 -8.50 -1.73 -5.92
N ARG A 82 -9.59 -2.22 -6.54
CA ARG A 82 -10.40 -1.42 -7.46
C ARG A 82 -10.87 -0.09 -6.85
N VAL A 83 -11.19 -0.08 -5.56
CA VAL A 83 -11.71 1.08 -4.83
C VAL A 83 -10.71 1.73 -3.86
N ALA A 84 -9.55 1.12 -3.65
CA ALA A 84 -8.55 1.55 -2.68
C ALA A 84 -8.01 2.98 -2.95
N LYS A 85 -7.80 3.75 -1.88
CA LYS A 85 -7.17 5.08 -1.94
C LYS A 85 -5.68 5.02 -2.28
N GLY A 86 -5.00 3.95 -1.86
CA GLY A 86 -3.58 3.74 -2.10
C GLY A 86 -3.14 2.34 -1.65
N LEU A 87 -1.97 1.94 -2.14
CA LEU A 87 -1.27 0.72 -1.74
C LEU A 87 0.09 1.11 -1.14
N ILE A 88 0.36 0.67 0.08
CA ILE A 88 1.64 0.87 0.76
C ILE A 88 2.45 -0.42 0.71
N VAL A 89 3.71 -0.30 0.27
CA VAL A 89 4.63 -1.42 0.04
C VAL A 89 5.91 -1.21 0.85
N PRO A 90 5.95 -1.66 2.12
CA PRO A 90 7.07 -1.42 3.03
C PRO A 90 8.20 -2.46 2.93
N SER A 91 8.21 -3.29 1.88
CA SER A 91 9.05 -4.48 1.76
C SER A 91 10.56 -4.19 1.85
N LEU A 92 11.32 -5.12 2.43
CA LEU A 92 12.77 -5.01 2.61
C LEU A 92 13.57 -5.73 1.52
N GLU A 93 12.99 -6.76 0.90
CA GLU A 93 13.73 -7.62 -0.02
C GLU A 93 13.08 -7.74 -1.39
N LYS A 94 11.78 -8.06 -1.42
CA LYS A 94 11.08 -8.37 -2.66
C LYS A 94 9.59 -8.04 -2.60
N GLU A 95 8.99 -7.82 -3.75
CA GLU A 95 7.54 -7.66 -3.85
C GLU A 95 6.90 -8.47 -4.98
N ASN A 96 5.62 -8.81 -4.80
CA ASN A 96 4.84 -9.51 -5.80
C ASN A 96 4.52 -8.59 -6.99
N ALA A 97 5.21 -8.81 -8.12
CA ALA A 97 4.99 -8.06 -9.34
C ALA A 97 3.54 -8.10 -9.85
N SER A 98 2.78 -9.18 -9.59
CA SER A 98 1.37 -9.28 -9.98
C SER A 98 0.49 -8.33 -9.15
N LEU A 99 0.80 -8.15 -7.87
CA LEU A 99 0.09 -7.20 -7.00
C LEU A 99 0.29 -5.77 -7.49
N LEU A 100 1.55 -5.40 -7.78
CA LEU A 100 1.90 -4.07 -8.30
C LEU A 100 1.19 -3.79 -9.64
N GLN A 101 1.19 -4.77 -10.55
CA GLN A 101 0.51 -4.63 -11.85
C GLN A 101 -0.99 -4.46 -11.70
N GLU A 102 -1.65 -5.21 -10.80
CA GLU A 102 -3.09 -5.07 -10.59
C GLU A 102 -3.44 -3.72 -9.95
N ALA A 103 -2.62 -3.22 -9.02
CA ALA A 103 -2.77 -1.88 -8.47
C ALA A 103 -2.67 -0.79 -9.55
N ILE A 104 -1.67 -0.85 -10.44
CA ILE A 104 -1.50 0.13 -11.51
C ILE A 104 -2.63 0.05 -12.54
N LYS A 105 -3.07 -1.16 -12.91
CA LYS A 105 -4.22 -1.38 -13.79
C LYS A 105 -5.50 -0.73 -13.24
N ASN A 106 -5.69 -0.79 -11.93
CA ASN A 106 -6.79 -0.15 -11.21
C ASN A 106 -6.53 1.31 -10.85
N GLU A 107 -5.41 1.91 -11.28
CA GLU A 107 -5.07 3.31 -10.97
C GLU A 107 -5.06 3.57 -9.46
N VAL A 108 -4.46 2.65 -8.71
CA VAL A 108 -4.19 2.81 -7.28
C VAL A 108 -2.78 3.40 -7.10
N PRO A 109 -2.63 4.54 -6.39
CA PRO A 109 -1.31 5.08 -6.11
C PRO A 109 -0.53 4.11 -5.24
N ILE A 110 0.76 3.93 -5.54
CA ILE A 110 1.65 3.05 -4.78
C ILE A 110 2.71 3.91 -4.09
N LEU A 111 2.81 3.80 -2.77
CA LEU A 111 3.90 4.36 -1.98
C LEU A 111 4.70 3.19 -1.40
N GLY A 112 6.02 3.29 -1.31
CA GLY A 112 6.77 2.17 -0.74
C GLY A 112 8.26 2.34 -0.71
N THR A 113 8.95 1.22 -0.59
CA THR A 113 10.41 1.17 -0.55
C THR A 113 11.02 1.05 -1.94
N GLN A 114 12.23 1.56 -2.09
CA GLN A 114 12.98 1.53 -3.32
C GLN A 114 13.62 0.15 -3.54
N LEU A 115 12.85 -0.77 -4.13
CA LEU A 115 13.35 -2.07 -4.60
C LEU A 115 13.52 -2.10 -6.13
N PRO A 116 14.43 -2.91 -6.69
CA PRO A 116 14.67 -2.95 -8.14
C PRO A 116 13.42 -3.25 -8.99
N GLU A 117 12.49 -4.06 -8.51
CA GLU A 117 11.23 -4.38 -9.18
C GLU A 117 10.20 -3.25 -9.07
N ILE A 118 10.17 -2.52 -7.95
CA ILE A 118 9.24 -1.40 -7.72
C ILE A 118 9.71 -0.18 -8.50
N SER A 119 11.01 0.11 -8.48
CA SER A 119 11.64 1.27 -9.12
C SER A 119 11.53 1.27 -10.65
N LYS A 120 11.21 0.12 -11.26
CA LYS A 120 10.93 0.02 -12.71
C LYS A 120 9.54 0.52 -13.08
N LEU A 121 8.62 0.53 -12.11
CA LEU A 121 7.20 0.81 -12.33
C LEU A 121 6.77 2.13 -11.69
N ILE A 122 7.38 2.49 -10.56
CA ILE A 122 6.94 3.59 -9.71
C ILE A 122 8.01 4.69 -9.69
N PRO A 123 7.63 5.98 -9.90
CA PRO A 123 8.57 7.10 -9.82
C PRO A 123 9.21 7.23 -8.44
N ARG A 124 10.44 7.74 -8.40
CA ARG A 124 11.24 7.83 -7.16
C ARG A 124 10.58 8.68 -6.09
N GLU A 125 9.77 9.66 -6.47
CA GLU A 125 9.08 10.58 -5.55
C GLU A 125 8.03 9.86 -4.68
N PHE A 126 7.62 8.65 -5.07
CA PHE A 126 6.71 7.79 -4.29
C PHE A 126 7.45 6.70 -3.52
N LEU A 127 8.78 6.75 -3.47
CA LEU A 127 9.63 5.70 -2.90
C LEU A 127 10.61 6.25 -1.86
N CYS A 128 10.90 5.45 -0.83
CA CYS A 128 11.91 5.73 0.19
C CYS A 128 12.95 4.62 0.31
N GLU A 129 14.02 4.82 1.06
CA GLU A 129 14.99 3.75 1.32
C GLU A 129 14.35 2.58 2.10
N ALA A 130 14.66 1.34 1.70
CA ALA A 130 14.18 0.15 2.39
C ALA A 130 14.75 0.09 3.82
N GLY A 131 13.91 -0.25 4.81
CA GLY A 131 14.33 -0.31 6.22
C GLY A 131 14.28 1.02 6.97
N SER A 132 14.02 2.15 6.29
CA SER A 132 14.03 3.48 6.91
C SER A 132 12.63 3.90 7.38
N VAL A 133 12.30 3.66 8.66
CA VAL A 133 11.05 4.15 9.29
C VAL A 133 10.90 5.66 9.14
N ARG A 134 12.01 6.40 9.25
CA ARG A 134 11.99 7.87 9.15
C ARG A 134 11.56 8.33 7.76
N GLU A 135 12.15 7.76 6.72
CA GLU A 135 11.85 8.17 5.35
C GLU A 135 10.48 7.66 4.91
N LEU A 136 10.10 6.45 5.31
CA LEU A 136 8.75 5.95 5.07
C LEU A 136 7.72 6.84 5.77
N GLY A 137 7.92 7.18 7.04
CA GLY A 137 7.05 8.09 7.78
C GLY A 137 6.91 9.46 7.10
N ALA A 138 8.02 10.07 6.68
CA ALA A 138 8.00 11.36 5.99
C ALA A 138 7.24 11.29 4.65
N LEU A 139 7.47 10.22 3.86
CA LEU A 139 6.75 9.97 2.62
C LEU A 139 5.24 9.83 2.86
N LEU A 140 4.85 9.06 3.87
CA LEU A 140 3.43 8.82 4.19
C LEU A 140 2.74 10.10 4.68
N GLU A 141 3.38 10.87 5.56
CA GLU A 141 2.86 12.13 6.07
C GLU A 141 2.61 13.14 4.94
N GLU A 142 3.52 13.23 3.97
CA GLU A 142 3.40 14.11 2.81
C GLU A 142 2.32 13.63 1.81
N MET A 143 2.31 12.33 1.51
CA MET A 143 1.57 11.82 0.35
C MET A 143 0.15 11.34 0.66
N ILE A 144 -0.12 10.84 1.87
CA ILE A 144 -1.46 10.32 2.23
C ILE A 144 -2.57 11.37 2.02
N PRO A 145 -2.42 12.64 2.44
CA PRO A 145 -3.44 13.67 2.18
C PRO A 145 -3.69 13.95 0.70
N LEU A 146 -2.73 13.61 -0.17
CA LEU A 146 -2.76 13.88 -1.61
C LEU A 146 -3.30 12.70 -2.42
N LEU A 147 -3.32 11.49 -1.87
CA LEU A 147 -3.77 10.27 -2.57
C LEU A 147 -5.09 10.43 -3.35
N PRO A 148 -6.15 11.07 -2.80
CA PRO A 148 -7.42 11.22 -3.53
C PRO A 148 -7.33 12.11 -4.77
N GLN A 149 -6.25 12.90 -4.91
CA GLN A 149 -6.06 13.89 -5.97
C GLN A 149 -5.07 13.42 -7.05
N LEU A 150 -4.37 12.30 -6.83
CA LEU A 150 -3.36 11.80 -7.76
C LEU A 150 -3.98 11.27 -9.05
N ASN A 151 -3.47 11.74 -10.20
CA ASN A 151 -3.85 11.24 -11.51
C ASN A 151 -2.78 10.26 -12.04
N LEU A 152 -3.14 8.98 -12.14
CA LEU A 152 -2.21 7.91 -12.52
C LEU A 152 -2.33 7.46 -13.99
N GLN A 153 -3.10 8.19 -14.81
CA GLN A 153 -3.29 7.84 -16.23
C GLN A 153 -1.95 7.76 -16.97
N ALA A 154 -1.00 8.64 -16.66
CA ALA A 154 0.33 8.65 -17.28
C ALA A 154 1.13 7.37 -16.98
N ILE A 155 1.13 6.90 -15.73
CA ILE A 155 1.82 5.66 -15.32
C ILE A 155 1.17 4.43 -15.96
N LYS A 156 -0.16 4.40 -16.03
CA LYS A 156 -0.89 3.29 -16.67
C LYS A 156 -0.65 3.21 -18.18
N GLN A 157 -0.46 4.35 -18.85
CA GLN A 157 -0.21 4.39 -20.29
C GLN A 157 1.21 3.92 -20.65
N SER A 158 2.22 4.24 -19.84
CA SER A 158 3.60 3.82 -20.11
C SER A 158 3.84 2.31 -20.04
N LEU A 159 2.96 1.57 -19.33
CA LEU A 159 3.03 0.10 -19.22
C LEU A 159 2.30 -0.66 -20.33
N LYS A 160 1.58 0.03 -21.23
CA LYS A 160 0.88 -0.59 -22.37
C LYS A 160 1.72 -0.67 -23.65
N THR A 161 2.97 -0.24 -23.58
CA THR A 161 3.98 -0.30 -24.65
C THR A 161 4.90 -1.49 -24.46
#